data_AF-A0A6G6W9Q8-F1
#
_entry.id   AF-A0A6G6W9Q8-F1
#
_cell.length_a   1.000
_cell.length_b   1.000
_cell.length_c   1.000
_cell.angle_alpha   90.00
_cell.angle_beta   90.00
_cell.angle_gamma   90.00
#
_symmetry.space_group_name_H-M   'P 1'
#
loop_
_entity.id
_entity.type
_entity.pdbx_description
1 polymer ?
#
loop_
_entity_poly.entity_id
_entity_poly.type
_entity_poly.pdbx_seq_one_letter_code
_entity_poly.pdbx_strand_id
1 'polypeptide(L)'
;MADDSETTDRPGAQRWVPEGATLPQLREAVQECRGCELWQDTTQAVMGDGLPQARLVLLGEQPGDQEDRQGKPFVGPAGRLLVQALDEAGIDRADTYRTNVVKHFRFRGRGKQRIHQTPNQVHVTACAPWLAAEFTQLQPVGVVVLGGTAGKLVFGSAFRVGEMRGSLTDWPERFPVANAPQWVLPTTHPSAVLRAEDQREAAYSGLVADLRIAAEALRGA
;
A
#
# COMPACT_ATOMS: atom_id res chain seq x y z
N MET A 1 15.82 18.31 16.52
CA MET A 1 15.81 17.97 15.07
C MET A 1 17.17 17.36 14.79
N ALA A 2 17.25 16.03 14.71
CA ALA A 2 18.47 15.37 14.30
C ALA A 2 18.46 15.34 12.77
N ASP A 3 19.56 15.84 12.22
CA ASP A 3 19.87 15.96 10.81
C ASP A 3 20.18 14.55 10.25
N ASP A 4 19.26 13.97 9.47
CA ASP A 4 19.40 12.67 8.76
C ASP A 4 20.36 12.82 7.54
N SER A 5 21.47 13.54 7.70
CA SER A 5 22.41 13.88 6.62
C SER A 5 23.64 12.96 6.52
N GLU A 6 23.75 11.93 7.37
CA GLU A 6 24.74 10.88 7.15
C GLU A 6 24.30 10.00 5.96
N THR A 7 25.18 9.92 4.96
CA THR A 7 25.06 9.26 3.65
C THR A 7 24.62 7.81 3.75
N THR A 8 23.33 7.63 3.97
CA THR A 8 22.69 6.33 3.97
C THR A 8 22.54 5.90 2.51
N ASP A 9 23.28 4.86 2.11
CA ASP A 9 23.23 4.32 0.76
C ASP A 9 21.83 3.78 0.44
N ARG A 10 21.23 4.29 -0.64
CA ARG A 10 19.89 3.93 -1.12
C ARG A 10 19.97 3.67 -2.63
N PRO A 11 20.58 2.55 -3.05
CA PRO A 11 20.85 2.29 -4.47
C PRO A 11 19.57 2.00 -5.27
N GLY A 12 18.43 1.84 -4.60
CA GLY A 12 17.17 1.42 -5.20
C GLY A 12 17.05 -0.09 -5.34
N ALA A 13 15.81 -0.59 -5.47
CA ALA A 13 15.51 -2.02 -5.43
C ALA A 13 15.79 -2.76 -6.74
N GLN A 14 16.12 -2.08 -7.84
CA GLN A 14 16.17 -2.64 -9.19
C GLN A 14 17.02 -3.91 -9.27
N ARG A 15 18.17 -3.95 -8.60
CA ARG A 15 19.08 -5.11 -8.62
C ARG A 15 18.55 -6.35 -7.89
N TRP A 16 17.50 -6.22 -7.09
CA TRP A 16 16.89 -7.33 -6.35
C TRP A 16 15.58 -7.81 -6.95
N VAL A 17 15.02 -7.09 -7.93
CA VAL A 17 13.79 -7.50 -8.60
C VAL A 17 14.16 -8.46 -9.74
N PRO A 18 13.84 -9.76 -9.65
CA PRO A 18 14.10 -10.68 -10.73
C PRO A 18 13.18 -10.38 -11.92
N GLU A 19 13.76 -10.32 -13.12
CA GLU A 19 13.03 -10.04 -14.36
C GLU A 19 11.99 -11.14 -14.63
N GLY A 20 10.76 -10.74 -14.97
CA GLY A 20 9.68 -11.66 -15.31
C GLY A 20 9.20 -12.58 -14.17
N ALA A 21 9.60 -12.32 -12.94
CA ALA A 21 9.27 -13.17 -11.81
C ALA A 21 7.78 -13.16 -11.44
N THR A 22 7.26 -14.34 -11.13
CA THR A 22 5.92 -14.55 -10.60
C THR A 22 5.76 -13.93 -9.19
N LEU A 23 4.53 -13.69 -8.74
CA LEU A 23 4.26 -13.14 -7.41
C LEU A 23 4.92 -13.96 -6.26
N PRO A 24 4.94 -15.31 -6.26
CA PRO A 24 5.69 -16.08 -5.28
C PRO A 24 7.20 -15.82 -5.31
N GLN A 25 7.80 -15.75 -6.51
CA GLN A 25 9.23 -15.46 -6.67
C GLN A 25 9.59 -14.05 -6.22
N LEU A 26 8.72 -13.06 -6.46
CA LEU A 26 8.88 -11.70 -5.93
C LEU A 26 8.85 -11.70 -4.40
N ARG A 27 7.97 -12.49 -3.78
CA ARG A 27 7.87 -12.61 -2.32
C ARG A 27 9.11 -13.24 -1.69
N GLU A 28 9.76 -14.17 -2.37
CA GLU A 28 11.04 -14.73 -1.94
C GLU A 28 12.17 -13.70 -2.12
N ALA A 29 12.29 -13.10 -3.30
CA ALA A 29 13.37 -12.18 -3.64
C ALA A 29 13.38 -10.90 -2.81
N VAL A 30 12.20 -10.38 -2.41
CA VAL A 30 12.11 -9.14 -1.63
C VAL A 30 12.78 -9.25 -0.26
N GLN A 31 12.94 -10.45 0.30
CA GLN A 31 13.61 -10.66 1.60
C GLN A 31 15.11 -10.31 1.54
N GLU A 32 15.71 -10.40 0.36
CA GLU A 32 17.11 -10.05 0.13
C GLU A 32 17.30 -8.57 -0.22
N CYS A 33 16.21 -7.81 -0.40
CA CYS A 33 16.27 -6.41 -0.80
C CYS A 33 17.06 -5.56 0.20
N ARG A 34 18.05 -4.81 -0.31
CA ARG A 34 18.78 -3.77 0.45
C ARG A 34 18.72 -2.42 -0.26
N GLY A 35 17.65 -2.16 -1.01
CA GLY A 35 17.52 -0.97 -1.87
C GLY A 35 17.43 0.36 -1.11
N CYS A 36 17.09 0.32 0.17
CA CYS A 36 17.16 1.44 1.12
C CYS A 36 17.35 0.87 2.53
N GLU A 37 17.78 1.68 3.49
CA GLU A 37 18.13 1.30 4.86
C GLU A 37 17.04 0.61 5.68
N LEU A 38 15.77 0.71 5.27
CA LEU A 38 14.64 0.18 6.04
C LEU A 38 14.71 -1.34 6.27
N TRP A 39 15.52 -2.08 5.49
CA TRP A 39 15.75 -3.51 5.69
C TRP A 39 16.44 -3.81 7.04
N GLN A 40 17.19 -2.86 7.61
CA GLN A 40 18.07 -3.10 8.77
C GLN A 40 17.31 -3.36 10.07
N ASP A 41 16.23 -2.61 10.29
CA ASP A 41 15.50 -2.60 11.57
C ASP A 41 14.20 -3.42 11.55
N THR A 42 13.76 -3.83 10.36
CA THR A 42 12.51 -4.57 10.14
C THR A 42 12.73 -6.06 10.45
N THR A 43 11.68 -6.81 10.77
CA THR A 43 11.77 -8.27 10.94
C THR A 43 11.95 -8.95 9.58
N GLN A 44 11.18 -8.52 8.58
CA GLN A 44 11.19 -9.06 7.22
C GLN A 44 10.50 -8.10 6.26
N ALA A 45 10.70 -8.29 4.96
CA ALA A 45 9.91 -7.59 3.96
C ALA A 45 8.49 -8.16 3.85
N VAL A 46 7.52 -7.31 3.58
CA VAL A 46 6.12 -7.71 3.36
C VAL A 46 5.73 -7.41 1.92
N MET A 47 5.73 -8.46 1.10
CA MET A 47 5.23 -8.44 -0.27
C MET A 47 3.69 -8.36 -0.29
N GLY A 48 3.10 -8.03 -1.44
CA GLY A 48 1.66 -8.07 -1.61
C GLY A 48 1.07 -9.48 -1.55
N ASP A 49 -0.24 -9.55 -1.26
CA ASP A 49 -0.98 -10.78 -1.00
C ASP A 49 -2.34 -10.79 -1.70
N GLY A 50 -2.55 -11.79 -2.55
CA GLY A 50 -3.74 -11.97 -3.36
C GLY A 50 -3.45 -12.90 -4.53
N LEU A 51 -4.48 -13.18 -5.33
CA LEU A 51 -4.35 -14.01 -6.51
C LEU A 51 -3.86 -13.17 -7.71
N PRO A 52 -3.11 -13.73 -8.67
CA PRO A 52 -2.68 -13.01 -9.87
C PRO A 52 -3.84 -12.41 -10.69
N GLN A 53 -5.02 -13.07 -10.65
CA GLN A 53 -6.23 -12.63 -11.34
C GLN A 53 -7.06 -11.59 -10.59
N ALA A 54 -6.60 -11.10 -9.43
CA ALA A 54 -7.32 -10.09 -8.67
C ALA A 54 -7.52 -8.82 -9.52
N ARG A 55 -8.78 -8.41 -9.67
CA ARG A 55 -9.15 -7.23 -10.49
C ARG A 55 -9.01 -5.93 -9.70
N LEU A 56 -8.91 -5.99 -8.37
CA LEU A 56 -8.76 -4.83 -7.50
C LEU A 56 -7.46 -4.87 -6.71
N VAL A 57 -6.62 -3.84 -6.84
CA VAL A 57 -5.47 -3.66 -5.95
C VAL A 57 -5.84 -2.72 -4.81
N LEU A 58 -5.54 -3.11 -3.57
CA LEU A 58 -5.65 -2.28 -2.38
C LEU A 58 -4.24 -1.82 -1.98
N LEU A 59 -3.95 -0.54 -2.18
CA LEU A 59 -2.60 0.03 -2.04
C LEU A 59 -2.47 0.90 -0.79
N GLY A 60 -1.72 0.41 0.19
CA GLY A 60 -1.37 1.14 1.41
C GLY A 60 0.01 1.81 1.35
N GLU A 61 0.42 2.38 2.47
CA GLU A 61 1.68 3.12 2.61
C GLU A 61 2.89 2.19 2.79
N GLN A 62 2.88 1.42 3.88
CA GLN A 62 3.94 0.50 4.30
C GLN A 62 3.36 -0.56 5.26
N PRO A 63 4.10 -1.64 5.58
CA PRO A 63 3.68 -2.59 6.60
C PRO A 63 3.69 -1.95 7.99
N GLY A 64 2.79 -2.38 8.87
CA GLY A 64 2.81 -2.03 10.29
C GLY A 64 3.53 -3.07 11.15
N ASP A 65 3.44 -2.90 12.47
CA ASP A 65 4.06 -3.79 13.46
C ASP A 65 3.63 -5.26 13.35
N GLN A 66 2.35 -5.52 13.06
CA GLN A 66 1.85 -6.89 12.94
C GLN A 66 2.18 -7.49 11.58
N GLU A 67 2.07 -6.69 10.51
CA GLU A 67 2.42 -7.08 9.16
C GLU A 67 3.89 -7.49 9.06
N ASP A 68 4.80 -6.67 9.61
CA ASP A 68 6.23 -6.95 9.65
C ASP A 68 6.57 -8.24 10.42
N ARG A 69 5.88 -8.55 11.52
CA ARG A 69 6.09 -9.81 12.25
C ARG A 69 5.52 -11.03 11.52
N GLN A 70 4.44 -10.85 10.77
CA GLN A 70 3.71 -11.96 10.15
C GLN A 70 4.04 -12.18 8.67
N GLY A 71 4.75 -11.25 8.02
CA GLY A 71 5.08 -11.33 6.59
C GLY A 71 3.88 -11.18 5.67
N LYS A 72 2.77 -10.59 6.14
CA LYS A 72 1.52 -10.45 5.38
C LYS A 72 0.94 -9.03 5.50
N PRO A 73 0.46 -8.42 4.41
CA PRO A 73 -0.09 -7.07 4.44
C PRO A 73 -1.51 -7.06 5.02
N PHE A 74 -1.87 -5.97 5.71
CA PHE A 74 -3.21 -5.75 6.30
C PHE A 74 -3.70 -6.91 7.19
N VAL A 75 -2.88 -7.38 8.12
CA VAL A 75 -3.26 -8.39 9.13
C VAL A 75 -3.58 -7.80 10.50
N GLY A 76 -3.14 -6.56 10.74
CA GLY A 76 -3.40 -5.81 11.96
C GLY A 76 -4.84 -5.32 12.10
N PRO A 77 -5.14 -4.51 13.14
CA PRO A 77 -6.47 -3.96 13.38
C PRO A 77 -7.03 -3.20 12.18
N ALA A 78 -6.19 -2.41 11.50
CA ALA A 78 -6.57 -1.66 10.29
C ALA A 78 -6.98 -2.60 9.16
N GLY A 79 -6.27 -3.71 8.97
CA GLY A 79 -6.60 -4.71 7.96
C GLY A 79 -7.89 -5.47 8.24
N ARG A 80 -8.17 -5.77 9.52
CA ARG A 80 -9.47 -6.37 9.91
C ARG A 80 -10.65 -5.44 9.62
N LEU A 81 -10.51 -4.14 9.90
CA LEU A 81 -11.53 -3.15 9.55
C LEU A 81 -11.69 -3.02 8.02
N LEU A 82 -10.59 -3.05 7.28
CA LEU A 82 -10.65 -3.06 5.81
C LEU A 82 -11.43 -4.26 5.28
N VAL A 83 -11.18 -5.47 5.82
CA VAL A 83 -11.92 -6.67 5.45
C VAL A 83 -13.43 -6.50 5.70
N GLN A 84 -13.82 -5.99 6.87
CA GLN A 84 -15.23 -5.72 7.17
C GLN A 84 -15.85 -4.73 6.18
N ALA A 85 -15.13 -3.66 5.83
CA ALA A 85 -15.60 -2.66 4.90
C ALA A 85 -15.73 -3.18 3.46
N LEU A 86 -14.84 -4.10 3.03
CA LEU A 86 -14.94 -4.78 1.72
C LEU A 86 -16.18 -5.68 1.67
N ASP A 87 -16.40 -6.48 2.72
CA ASP A 87 -17.55 -7.37 2.82
C ASP A 87 -18.86 -6.56 2.74
N GLU A 88 -18.94 -5.43 3.45
CA GLU A 88 -20.12 -4.54 3.44
C GLU A 88 -20.32 -3.75 2.12
N ALA A 89 -19.23 -3.49 1.40
CA ALA A 89 -19.28 -2.90 0.06
C ALA A 89 -19.63 -3.92 -1.03
N GLY A 90 -19.66 -5.21 -0.70
CA GLY A 90 -19.92 -6.29 -1.65
C GLY A 90 -18.74 -6.59 -2.58
N ILE A 91 -17.50 -6.38 -2.11
CA ILE A 91 -16.28 -6.73 -2.83
C ILE A 91 -15.75 -8.06 -2.31
N ASP A 92 -15.67 -9.07 -3.19
CA ASP A 92 -15.07 -10.35 -2.83
C ASP A 92 -13.57 -10.19 -2.56
N ARG A 93 -13.13 -10.65 -1.40
CA ARG A 93 -11.74 -10.64 -0.98
C ARG A 93 -10.83 -11.42 -1.94
N ALA A 94 -11.34 -12.47 -2.57
CA ALA A 94 -10.61 -13.24 -3.57
C ALA A 94 -10.28 -12.42 -4.83
N ASP A 95 -11.03 -11.35 -5.10
CA ASP A 95 -10.80 -10.41 -6.21
C ASP A 95 -9.83 -9.29 -5.84
N THR A 96 -9.25 -9.33 -4.63
CA THR A 96 -8.34 -8.28 -4.13
C THR A 96 -6.89 -8.74 -4.04
N TYR A 97 -5.99 -7.87 -4.49
CA TYR A 97 -4.55 -7.96 -4.22
C TYR A 97 -4.14 -6.81 -3.29
N ARG A 98 -3.68 -7.14 -2.09
CA ARG A 98 -3.35 -6.16 -1.06
C ARG A 98 -1.85 -5.93 -1.01
N THR A 99 -1.39 -4.69 -1.10
CA THR A 99 0.03 -4.38 -1.06
C THR A 99 0.29 -2.97 -0.52
N ASN A 100 1.56 -2.61 -0.36
CA ASN A 100 1.99 -1.30 0.09
C ASN A 100 3.00 -0.68 -0.88
N VAL A 101 3.11 0.64 -0.91
CA VAL A 101 4.11 1.35 -1.71
C VAL A 101 5.54 0.99 -1.28
N VAL A 102 5.79 0.87 0.02
CA VAL A 102 7.07 0.44 0.60
C VAL A 102 6.90 -0.95 1.24
N LYS A 103 7.91 -1.82 1.11
CA LYS A 103 7.85 -3.23 1.57
C LYS A 103 8.45 -3.51 2.94
N HIS A 104 9.16 -2.55 3.54
CA HIS A 104 9.73 -2.67 4.89
C HIS A 104 9.05 -1.69 5.85
N PHE A 105 8.94 -2.08 7.12
CA PHE A 105 8.31 -1.23 8.13
C PHE A 105 9.29 -0.18 8.64
N ARG A 106 9.02 1.10 8.36
CA ARG A 106 9.75 2.22 8.98
C ARG A 106 9.13 2.54 10.33
N PHE A 107 9.93 2.43 11.38
CA PHE A 107 9.52 2.77 12.75
C PHE A 107 10.67 3.38 13.55
N ARG A 108 10.33 3.98 14.69
CA ARG A 108 11.28 4.30 15.77
C ARG A 108 10.99 3.40 16.96
N GLY A 109 12.02 2.75 17.49
CA GLY A 109 11.92 1.85 18.62
C GLY A 109 12.22 2.54 19.96
N ARG A 110 11.46 2.20 21.00
CA ARG A 110 11.88 2.37 22.41
C ARG A 110 11.54 1.08 23.17
N GLY A 111 12.54 0.23 23.39
CA GLY A 111 12.32 -1.10 23.96
C GLY A 111 11.48 -1.99 23.04
N LYS A 112 10.41 -2.61 23.57
CA LYS A 112 9.50 -3.48 22.78
C LYS A 112 8.50 -2.70 21.91
N GLN A 113 8.38 -1.39 22.10
CA GLN A 113 7.41 -0.56 21.37
C GLN A 113 8.01 -0.08 20.05
N ARG A 114 7.29 -0.31 18.96
CA ARG A 114 7.63 0.16 17.61
C ARG A 114 6.63 1.21 17.16
N ILE A 115 7.07 2.45 17.05
CA ILE A 115 6.24 3.59 16.69
C ILE A 115 6.41 3.83 15.19
N HIS A 116 5.33 3.64 14.43
CA HIS A 116 5.30 3.87 12.99
C HIS A 116 5.84 5.26 12.61
N GLN A 117 6.63 5.32 11.54
CA GLN A 117 7.10 6.54 10.91
C GLN A 117 6.78 6.50 9.43
N THR A 118 6.17 7.56 8.90
CA THR A 118 5.83 7.64 7.47
C THR A 118 7.08 7.53 6.60
N PRO A 119 7.15 6.68 5.55
CA PRO A 119 8.23 6.70 4.59
C PRO A 119 8.34 8.05 3.87
N ASN A 120 9.57 8.45 3.53
CA ASN A 120 9.81 9.64 2.74
C ASN A 120 9.93 9.28 1.25
N GLN A 121 9.97 10.29 0.38
CA GLN A 121 10.05 10.10 -1.09
C GLN A 121 11.24 9.23 -1.52
N VAL A 122 12.38 9.31 -0.81
CA VAL A 122 13.55 8.46 -1.11
C VAL A 122 13.28 6.97 -0.93
N HIS A 123 12.48 6.57 0.08
CA HIS A 123 12.09 5.17 0.27
C HIS A 123 11.14 4.70 -0.82
N VAL A 124 10.23 5.58 -1.26
CA VAL A 124 9.30 5.30 -2.36
C VAL A 124 10.07 5.07 -3.64
N THR A 125 10.96 5.99 -4.00
CA THR A 125 11.78 5.87 -5.21
C THR A 125 12.63 4.59 -5.16
N ALA A 126 13.21 4.28 -4.00
CA ALA A 126 13.99 3.06 -3.84
C ALA A 126 13.13 1.78 -3.95
N CYS A 127 11.89 1.79 -3.45
CA CYS A 127 11.03 0.60 -3.40
C CYS A 127 10.11 0.44 -4.63
N ALA A 128 9.94 1.49 -5.43
CA ALA A 128 9.08 1.51 -6.62
C ALA A 128 9.27 0.32 -7.59
N PRO A 129 10.50 -0.19 -7.83
CA PRO A 129 10.69 -1.38 -8.67
C PRO A 129 9.86 -2.60 -8.23
N TRP A 130 9.63 -2.79 -6.93
CA TRP A 130 8.80 -3.89 -6.44
C TRP A 130 7.33 -3.73 -6.79
N LEU A 131 6.79 -2.52 -6.67
CA LEU A 131 5.39 -2.26 -7.04
C LEU A 131 5.22 -2.37 -8.56
N ALA A 132 6.18 -1.88 -9.35
CA ALA A 132 6.17 -2.05 -10.80
C ALA A 132 6.20 -3.54 -11.21
N ALA A 133 6.97 -4.37 -10.51
CA ALA A 133 7.01 -5.81 -10.73
C ALA A 133 5.69 -6.50 -10.37
N GLU A 134 5.04 -6.12 -9.27
CA GLU A 134 3.68 -6.60 -8.96
C GLU A 134 2.71 -6.26 -10.08
N PHE A 135 2.71 -5.01 -10.54
CA PHE A 135 1.84 -4.56 -11.63
C PHE A 135 2.19 -5.20 -12.98
N THR A 136 3.37 -5.77 -13.15
CA THR A 136 3.69 -6.56 -14.37
C THR A 136 2.98 -7.92 -14.34
N GLN A 137 2.84 -8.51 -13.14
CA GLN A 137 2.17 -9.80 -12.94
C GLN A 137 0.65 -9.67 -12.76
N LEU A 138 0.18 -8.47 -12.40
CA LEU A 138 -1.23 -8.15 -12.21
C LEU A 138 -1.80 -7.45 -13.43
N GLN A 139 -3.10 -7.62 -13.65
CA GLN A 139 -3.90 -6.88 -14.63
C GLN A 139 -5.10 -6.25 -13.92
N PRO A 140 -4.86 -5.32 -12.96
CA PRO A 140 -5.95 -4.79 -12.16
C PRO A 140 -6.87 -3.93 -13.03
N VAL A 141 -8.18 -4.12 -12.87
CA VAL A 141 -9.18 -3.19 -13.39
C VAL A 141 -9.11 -1.87 -12.64
N GLY A 142 -8.94 -1.93 -11.31
CA GLY A 142 -8.91 -0.76 -10.44
C GLY A 142 -7.87 -0.82 -9.34
N VAL A 143 -7.48 0.35 -8.84
CA VAL A 143 -6.68 0.48 -7.61
C VAL A 143 -7.42 1.35 -6.60
N VAL A 144 -7.55 0.87 -5.36
CA VAL A 144 -7.96 1.71 -4.22
C VAL A 144 -6.72 2.14 -3.45
N VAL A 145 -6.50 3.46 -3.37
CA VAL A 145 -5.37 4.03 -2.64
C VAL A 145 -5.82 4.41 -1.23
N LEU A 146 -5.24 3.73 -0.24
CA LEU A 146 -5.66 3.82 1.16
C LEU A 146 -4.86 4.91 1.89
N GLY A 147 -5.46 6.08 2.02
CA GLY A 147 -4.99 7.18 2.86
C GLY A 147 -4.21 8.27 2.15
N GLY A 148 -4.08 9.39 2.88
CA GLY A 148 -3.35 10.58 2.44
C GLY A 148 -1.88 10.32 2.14
N THR A 149 -1.22 9.46 2.91
CA THR A 149 0.20 9.18 2.66
C THR A 149 0.39 8.35 1.41
N ALA A 150 -0.26 7.19 1.29
CA ALA A 150 -0.16 6.35 0.09
C ALA A 150 -0.48 7.18 -1.17
N GLY A 151 -1.53 8.01 -1.11
CA GLY A 151 -1.85 8.95 -2.17
C GLY A 151 -0.73 9.96 -2.47
N LYS A 152 -0.11 10.58 -1.47
CA LYS A 152 1.06 11.47 -1.70
C LYS A 152 2.26 10.75 -2.31
N LEU A 153 2.52 9.50 -1.93
CA LEU A 153 3.64 8.74 -2.49
C LEU A 153 3.43 8.45 -3.98
N VAL A 154 2.18 8.19 -4.39
CA VAL A 154 1.81 7.84 -5.78
C VAL A 154 1.50 9.07 -6.63
N PHE A 155 0.63 9.98 -6.18
CA PHE A 155 0.18 11.18 -6.90
C PHE A 155 1.05 12.42 -6.67
N GLY A 156 1.93 12.42 -5.66
CA GLY A 156 2.82 13.55 -5.35
C GLY A 156 2.31 14.45 -4.21
N SER A 157 3.12 15.43 -3.82
CA SER A 157 2.92 16.24 -2.60
C SER A 157 1.65 17.08 -2.58
N ALA A 158 1.10 17.42 -3.75
CA ALA A 158 -0.15 18.16 -3.89
C ALA A 158 -1.39 17.33 -3.53
N PHE A 159 -1.28 16.00 -3.48
CA PHE A 159 -2.41 15.10 -3.21
C PHE A 159 -3.07 15.36 -1.85
N ARG A 160 -4.40 15.49 -1.84
CA ARG A 160 -5.24 15.66 -0.66
C ARG A 160 -6.37 14.63 -0.65
N VAL A 161 -6.28 13.63 0.25
CA VAL A 161 -7.29 12.58 0.37
C VAL A 161 -8.68 13.15 0.67
N GLY A 162 -8.79 14.22 1.47
CA GLY A 162 -10.08 14.82 1.81
C GLY A 162 -10.82 15.42 0.61
N GLU A 163 -10.08 15.85 -0.43
CA GLU A 163 -10.64 16.44 -1.64
C GLU A 163 -10.90 15.39 -2.72
N MET A 164 -10.05 14.35 -2.80
CA MET A 164 -10.09 13.36 -3.88
C MET A 164 -10.84 12.08 -3.54
N ARG A 165 -11.12 11.81 -2.25
CA ARG A 165 -11.80 10.57 -1.85
C ARG A 165 -13.19 10.45 -2.49
N GLY A 166 -13.58 9.23 -2.86
CA GLY A 166 -14.89 8.96 -3.47
C GLY A 166 -15.00 9.41 -4.93
N SER A 167 -13.92 9.86 -5.56
CA SER A 167 -13.89 10.21 -6.99
C SER A 167 -12.93 9.28 -7.74
N LEU A 168 -13.40 8.69 -8.84
CA LEU A 168 -12.55 7.93 -9.74
C LEU A 168 -11.64 8.89 -10.52
N THR A 169 -10.38 8.51 -10.67
CA THR A 169 -9.36 9.26 -11.40
C THR A 169 -8.42 8.31 -12.13
N ASP A 170 -7.56 8.83 -12.99
CA ASP A 170 -6.60 8.01 -13.72
C ASP A 170 -5.38 7.66 -12.86
N TRP A 171 -4.68 6.59 -13.25
CA TRP A 171 -3.39 6.27 -12.66
C TRP A 171 -2.36 7.36 -13.01
N PRO A 172 -1.62 7.91 -12.03
CA PRO A 172 -0.81 9.09 -12.29
C PRO A 172 0.45 8.74 -13.08
N GLU A 173 0.71 9.50 -14.16
CA GLU A 173 1.86 9.30 -15.06
C GLU A 173 3.22 9.28 -14.35
N ARG A 174 3.34 9.99 -13.22
CA ARG A 174 4.58 10.06 -12.44
C ARG A 174 4.99 8.75 -11.78
N PHE A 175 4.08 7.77 -11.70
CA PHE A 175 4.35 6.46 -11.13
C PHE A 175 4.09 5.39 -12.21
N PRO A 176 4.94 5.26 -13.24
CA PRO A 176 4.66 4.36 -14.35
C PRO A 176 4.62 2.89 -13.89
N VAL A 177 3.65 2.15 -14.40
CA VAL A 177 3.49 0.70 -14.21
C VAL A 177 3.15 0.07 -15.55
N ALA A 178 3.50 -1.21 -15.73
CA ALA A 178 3.29 -1.91 -17.00
C ALA A 178 1.80 -2.04 -17.36
N ASN A 179 0.97 -2.39 -16.38
CA ASN A 179 -0.46 -2.57 -16.54
C ASN A 179 -1.20 -1.55 -15.66
N ALA A 180 -1.32 -0.32 -16.15
CA ALA A 180 -2.06 0.72 -15.43
C ALA A 180 -3.54 0.32 -15.30
N PRO A 181 -4.17 0.53 -14.14
CA PRO A 181 -5.58 0.24 -13.95
C PRO A 181 -6.44 1.21 -14.78
N GLN A 182 -7.66 0.81 -15.09
CA GLN A 182 -8.63 1.66 -15.78
C GLN A 182 -9.08 2.84 -14.90
N TRP A 183 -9.01 2.69 -13.58
CA TRP A 183 -9.36 3.73 -12.63
C TRP A 183 -8.60 3.57 -11.31
N VAL A 184 -8.51 4.68 -10.60
CA VAL A 184 -8.00 4.78 -9.23
C VAL A 184 -9.03 5.44 -8.36
N LEU A 185 -9.26 4.87 -7.18
CA LEU A 185 -10.12 5.44 -6.16
C LEU A 185 -9.30 5.73 -4.90
N PRO A 186 -8.99 7.00 -4.60
CA PRO A 186 -8.45 7.34 -3.30
C PRO A 186 -9.53 7.24 -2.21
N THR A 187 -9.14 6.82 -1.01
CA THR A 187 -10.04 6.79 0.15
C THR A 187 -9.26 6.96 1.46
N THR A 188 -9.97 7.07 2.57
CA THR A 188 -9.41 7.16 3.92
C THR A 188 -8.71 5.84 4.30
N HIS A 189 -7.55 5.91 4.95
CA HIS A 189 -6.91 4.69 5.44
C HIS A 189 -7.67 4.11 6.65
N PRO A 190 -7.89 2.78 6.73
CA PRO A 190 -8.57 2.13 7.86
C PRO A 190 -8.01 2.48 9.25
N SER A 191 -6.69 2.72 9.35
CA SER A 191 -6.07 3.16 10.61
C SER A 191 -6.51 4.56 11.06
N ALA A 192 -6.94 5.44 10.15
CA ALA A 192 -7.52 6.73 10.51
C ALA A 192 -8.93 6.56 11.10
N VAL A 193 -9.72 5.61 10.58
CA VAL A 193 -11.02 5.24 11.16
C VAL A 193 -10.86 4.73 12.59
N LEU A 194 -9.86 3.88 12.85
CA LEU A 194 -9.57 3.38 14.20
C LEU A 194 -9.12 4.45 15.20
N ARG A 195 -8.57 5.56 14.71
CA ARG A 195 -8.13 6.70 15.53
C ARG A 195 -9.19 7.79 15.65
N ALA A 196 -10.24 7.74 14.83
CA ALA A 196 -11.37 8.64 14.97
C ALA A 196 -12.14 8.20 16.22
N GLU A 197 -12.15 9.06 17.24
CA GLU A 197 -12.87 8.80 18.50
C GLU A 197 -14.37 8.91 18.25
N ASP A 198 -14.97 10.08 18.50
CA ASP A 198 -16.41 10.31 18.35
C ASP A 198 -16.91 10.22 16.90
N GLN A 199 -16.00 10.29 15.93
CA GLN A 199 -16.31 10.26 14.49
C GLN A 199 -16.07 8.89 13.85
N ARG A 200 -15.82 7.84 14.64
CA ARG A 200 -15.48 6.51 14.13
C ARG A 200 -16.52 5.97 13.15
N GLU A 201 -17.79 6.05 13.53
CA GLU A 201 -18.90 5.53 12.73
C GLU A 201 -19.02 6.28 11.41
N ALA A 202 -19.01 7.61 11.44
CA ALA A 202 -19.04 8.43 10.23
C ALA A 202 -17.84 8.15 9.31
N ALA A 203 -16.63 8.00 9.88
CA ALA A 203 -15.43 7.68 9.13
C ALA A 203 -15.48 6.27 8.51
N TYR A 204 -16.03 5.29 9.22
CA TYR A 204 -16.22 3.93 8.72
C TYR A 204 -17.26 3.90 7.59
N SER A 205 -18.43 4.54 7.79
CA SER A 205 -19.48 4.65 6.78
C SER A 205 -18.97 5.36 5.52
N GLY A 206 -18.12 6.39 5.67
CA GLY A 206 -17.45 7.04 4.56
C GLY A 206 -16.52 6.10 3.78
N LEU A 207 -15.72 5.28 4.47
CA LEU A 207 -14.86 4.27 3.82
C LEU A 207 -15.70 3.26 3.04
N VAL A 208 -16.78 2.72 3.63
CA VAL A 208 -17.69 1.79 2.96
C VAL A 208 -18.35 2.45 1.74
N ALA A 209 -18.78 3.71 1.85
CA ALA A 209 -19.37 4.45 0.75
C ALA A 209 -18.41 4.59 -0.44
N ASP A 210 -17.15 4.92 -0.19
CA ASP A 210 -16.14 4.96 -1.26
C ASP A 210 -15.94 3.55 -1.86
N LEU A 211 -15.81 2.51 -1.03
CA LEU A 211 -15.64 1.14 -1.51
C LEU A 211 -16.82 0.65 -2.37
N ARG A 212 -18.05 1.14 -2.13
CA ARG A 212 -19.20 0.85 -3.01
C ARG A 212 -19.02 1.42 -4.41
N ILE A 213 -18.37 2.58 -4.55
CA ILE A 213 -18.02 3.16 -5.86
C ILE A 213 -17.02 2.24 -6.57
N ALA A 214 -16.01 1.71 -5.86
CA ALA A 214 -15.10 0.71 -6.41
C ALA A 214 -15.85 -0.57 -6.85
N ALA A 215 -16.80 -1.04 -6.05
CA ALA A 215 -17.61 -2.22 -6.38
C ALA A 215 -18.47 -2.00 -7.64
N GLU A 216 -19.05 -0.82 -7.80
CA GLU A 216 -19.80 -0.44 -9.00
C GLU A 216 -18.89 -0.37 -10.24
N ALA A 217 -17.73 0.26 -10.11
CA ALA A 217 -16.75 0.37 -11.19
C ALA A 217 -16.19 -1.00 -11.62
N LEU A 218 -15.98 -1.93 -10.67
CA LEU A 218 -15.59 -3.32 -10.97
C LEU A 218 -16.66 -4.11 -11.73
N ARG A 219 -17.95 -3.82 -11.52
CA ARG A 219 -19.05 -4.50 -12.23
C ARG A 219 -19.23 -4.00 -13.66
N GLY A 220 -18.87 -2.74 -13.92
CA GLY A 220 -19.00 -2.11 -15.23
C GLY A 220 -17.85 -2.38 -16.21
N ALA A 221 -16.78 -3.02 -15.74
CA ALA A 221 -15.54 -3.26 -16.48
C ALA A 221 -15.35 -4.70 -16.94
#